data_AF-A0A060BVM8-F1
#
_entry.id   AF-A0A060BVM8-F1
#
_cell.length_a   1.000
_cell.length_b   1.000
_cell.length_c   1.000
_cell.angle_alpha   90.00
_cell.angle_beta   90.00
_cell.angle_gamma   90.00
#
_symmetry.space_group_name_H-M   'P 1'
#
loop_
_entity.id
_entity.type
_entity.pdbx_description
1 polymer ?
#
loop_
_entity_poly.entity_id
_entity_poly.type
_entity_poly.pdbx_seq_one_letter_code
_entity_poly.pdbx_strand_id
1 'polypeptide(L)'
;MTLTSALTAALMGFLTSRYVTAYAACGAALLIKGPIGFAFPAFIVLLWLVSLHRFSFKELGRIRWYWGIPLACAVGFPWYIYMASVHGAPFIDTFLGYHNITRFLSPEHAGQDHVWLYIPVLLIGFFPWSGT
;
A
#
# COMPACT_ATOMS: atom_id res chain seq x y z
N MET A 1 -8.69 -1.73 -10.25
CA MET A 1 -8.16 -1.01 -11.43
C MET A 1 -7.38 0.24 -11.03
N THR A 2 -7.96 1.17 -10.28
CA THR A 2 -7.27 2.40 -9.82
C THR A 2 -6.19 2.15 -8.75
N LEU A 3 -6.39 1.18 -7.85
CA LEU A 3 -5.36 0.79 -6.88
C LEU A 3 -4.14 0.18 -7.57
N THR A 4 -4.37 -0.77 -8.48
CA THR A 4 -3.31 -1.49 -9.17
C THR A 4 -2.48 -0.55 -10.03
N SER A 5 -3.09 0.44 -10.69
CA SER A 5 -2.36 1.48 -11.42
C SER A 5 -1.54 2.38 -10.48
N ALA A 6 -2.10 2.79 -9.33
CA ALA A 6 -1.38 3.60 -8.34
C ALA A 6 -0.17 2.85 -7.75
N LEU A 7 -0.32 1.56 -7.43
CA LEU A 7 0.76 0.72 -6.92
C LEU A 7 1.87 0.50 -7.97
N THR A 8 1.49 0.21 -9.22
CA THR A 8 2.46 0.07 -10.32
C THR A 8 3.21 1.38 -10.57
N ALA A 9 2.51 2.53 -10.55
CA ALA A 9 3.14 3.84 -10.69
C ALA A 9 4.09 4.15 -9.52
N ALA A 10 3.74 3.75 -8.29
CA ALA A 10 4.61 3.89 -7.13
C ALA A 10 5.90 3.09 -7.31
N LEU A 11 5.80 1.79 -7.64
CA LEU A 11 6.95 0.91 -7.81
C LEU A 11 7.83 1.32 -9.01
N MET A 12 7.23 1.68 -10.14
CA MET A 12 7.96 2.21 -11.29
C MET A 12 8.65 3.53 -10.96
N GLY A 13 8.03 4.39 -10.16
CA GLY A 13 8.65 5.61 -9.67
C GLY A 13 9.90 5.33 -8.81
N PHE A 14 9.85 4.30 -7.95
CA PHE A 14 11.02 3.86 -7.18
C PHE A 14 12.12 3.30 -8.08
N LEU A 15 11.77 2.48 -9.08
CA LEU A 15 12.73 1.90 -10.02
C LEU A 15 13.39 2.95 -10.93
N THR A 16 12.63 3.97 -11.36
CA THR A 16 13.12 5.06 -12.23
C THR A 16 13.77 6.21 -11.45
N SER A 17 13.98 6.07 -10.13
CA SER A 17 14.48 7.13 -9.24
C SER A 17 13.66 8.43 -9.25
N ARG A 18 12.40 8.37 -9.72
CA ARG A 18 11.44 9.47 -9.68
C ARG A 18 10.68 9.44 -8.36
N TYR A 19 11.37 9.78 -7.28
CA TYR A 19 10.84 9.67 -5.92
C TYR A 19 9.56 10.50 -5.70
N VAL A 20 9.46 11.71 -6.26
CA VAL A 20 8.27 12.56 -6.10
C VAL A 20 7.00 11.87 -6.61
N THR A 21 7.04 11.31 -7.81
CA THR A 21 5.90 10.58 -8.39
C THR A 21 5.62 9.29 -7.62
N ALA A 22 6.65 8.61 -7.12
CA ALA A 22 6.50 7.40 -6.33
C ALA A 22 5.72 7.68 -5.04
N TYR A 23 6.14 8.69 -4.27
CA TYR A 23 5.51 9.06 -3.01
C TYR A 23 4.12 9.68 -3.20
N ALA A 24 3.91 10.47 -4.26
CA ALA A 24 2.57 10.96 -4.62
C ALA A 24 1.62 9.80 -4.96
N ALA A 25 2.09 8.80 -5.72
CA ALA A 25 1.31 7.61 -6.02
C ALA A 25 1.03 6.75 -4.77
N CYS A 26 1.98 6.66 -3.82
CA CYS A 26 1.74 6.05 -2.51
C CYS A 26 0.67 6.79 -1.71
N GLY A 27 0.67 8.12 -1.71
CA GLY A 27 -0.37 8.94 -1.09
C GLY A 27 -1.75 8.73 -1.74
N ALA A 28 -1.80 8.62 -3.06
CA ALA A 28 -3.02 8.28 -3.79
C ALA A 28 -3.51 6.86 -3.45
N ALA A 29 -2.62 5.88 -3.35
CA ALA A 29 -2.97 4.52 -2.93
C ALA A 29 -3.53 4.49 -1.50
N LEU A 30 -3.00 5.32 -0.60
CA LEU A 30 -3.50 5.49 0.76
C LEU A 30 -4.92 6.05 0.79
N LEU A 31 -5.27 6.97 -0.12
CA LEU A 31 -6.64 7.47 -0.27
C LEU A 31 -7.60 6.41 -0.83
N ILE A 32 -7.14 5.58 -1.77
CA ILE A 32 -8.01 4.59 -2.44
C ILE A 32 -8.42 3.45 -1.51
N LYS A 33 -7.51 2.93 -0.68
CA LYS A 33 -7.74 1.69 0.08
C LYS A 33 -7.32 1.75 1.55
N GLY A 34 -6.95 2.91 2.07
CA GLY A 34 -6.52 3.01 3.46
C GLY A 34 -5.02 2.83 3.66
N PRO A 35 -4.59 2.68 4.92
CA PRO A 35 -3.18 2.51 5.31
C PRO A 35 -2.46 1.38 4.56
N ILE A 36 -3.20 0.33 4.19
CA ILE A 36 -2.68 -0.81 3.42
C ILE A 36 -2.15 -0.40 2.04
N GLY A 37 -2.75 0.61 1.39
CA GLY A 37 -2.28 1.10 0.10
C GLY A 37 -0.86 1.69 0.14
N PHE A 38 -0.45 2.21 1.30
CA PHE A 38 0.92 2.66 1.55
C PHE A 38 1.82 1.52 2.07
N ALA A 39 1.27 0.62 2.89
CA ALA A 39 2.02 -0.49 3.48
C ALA A 39 2.59 -1.44 2.41
N PHE A 40 1.83 -1.78 1.36
CA PHE A 40 2.29 -2.67 0.30
C PHE A 40 3.56 -2.18 -0.44
N PRO A 41 3.59 -0.98 -1.04
CA PRO A 41 4.78 -0.51 -1.75
C PRO A 41 5.97 -0.33 -0.80
N ALA A 42 5.74 0.13 0.43
CA ALA A 42 6.79 0.21 1.44
C ALA A 42 7.36 -1.17 1.79
N PHE A 43 6.51 -2.18 1.96
CA PHE A 43 6.91 -3.55 2.26
C PHE A 43 7.66 -4.20 1.11
N ILE A 44 7.21 -4.02 -0.14
CA ILE A 44 7.90 -4.53 -1.34
C ILE A 44 9.30 -3.93 -1.45
N VAL A 45 9.44 -2.61 -1.27
CA VAL A 45 10.74 -1.93 -1.29
C VAL A 45 11.65 -2.43 -0.17
N LEU A 46 11.09 -2.64 1.03
CA LEU A 46 11.84 -3.19 2.17
C LEU A 46 12.34 -4.62 1.90
N LEU A 47 11.48 -5.50 1.40
CA LEU A 47 11.86 -6.86 1.01
C LEU A 47 12.95 -6.86 -0.07
N TRP A 48 12.84 -5.97 -1.06
CA TRP A 48 13.84 -5.82 -2.11
C TRP A 48 15.21 -5.40 -1.55
N LEU A 49 15.24 -4.44 -0.61
CA LEU A 49 16.47 -4.03 0.07
C LEU A 49 17.10 -5.14 0.92
N VAL A 50 16.28 -5.88 1.66
CA VAL A 50 16.72 -7.01 2.50
C VAL A 50 17.27 -8.13 1.62
N SER A 51 16.56 -8.48 0.54
CA SER A 51 16.96 -9.53 -0.39
C SER A 51 18.31 -9.24 -1.07
N LEU A 52 18.60 -7.97 -1.37
CA LEU A 52 19.88 -7.55 -1.94
C LEU A 52 21.01 -7.44 -0.90
N HIS A 53 20.76 -7.71 0.39
CA HIS A 53 21.71 -7.50 1.49
C HIS A 53 22.25 -6.05 1.56
N ARG A 54 21.58 -5.10 0.92
CA ARG A 54 21.96 -3.68 0.84
C ARG A 54 21.28 -2.85 1.91
N PHE A 55 21.02 -3.44 3.06
CA PHE A 55 20.41 -2.78 4.22
C PHE A 55 21.41 -1.84 4.90
N SER A 56 21.92 -0.86 4.14
CA SER A 56 22.82 0.19 4.62
C SER A 56 22.03 1.47 4.79
N PHE A 57 22.29 2.22 5.86
CA PHE A 57 21.72 3.54 6.10
C PHE A 57 21.91 4.50 4.91
N LYS A 58 22.97 4.31 4.10
CA LYS A 58 23.20 5.08 2.86
C LYS A 58 22.16 4.79 1.78
N GLU A 59 21.76 3.54 1.59
CA GLU A 59 20.74 3.15 0.61
C GLU A 59 19.35 3.57 1.07
N LEU A 60 19.08 3.50 2.38
CA LEU A 60 17.86 4.05 2.96
C LEU A 60 17.76 5.56 2.69
N GLY A 61 18.85 6.31 2.91
CA GLY A 61 18.93 7.73 2.57
C GLY A 61 18.75 8.02 1.08
N ARG A 62 19.15 7.10 0.21
CA ARG A 62 19.01 7.23 -1.26
C ARG A 62 17.55 7.19 -1.71
N ILE A 63 16.70 6.49 -0.98
CA ILE A 63 15.25 6.42 -1.21
C ILE A 63 14.54 7.71 -0.73
N ARG A 64 15.28 8.63 -0.09
CA ARG A 64 14.80 9.94 0.38
C ARG A 64 13.54 9.83 1.25
N TRP A 65 13.48 8.77 2.08
CA TRP A 65 12.33 8.50 2.95
C TRP A 65 11.95 9.70 3.84
N TYR A 66 12.96 10.46 4.27
CA TYR A 66 12.80 11.66 5.10
C TYR A 66 11.98 12.78 4.44
N TRP A 67 12.02 12.94 3.11
CA TRP A 67 11.13 13.86 2.38
C TRP A 67 9.91 13.15 1.78
N GLY A 68 10.08 11.89 1.41
CA GLY A 68 9.05 11.13 0.71
C GLY A 68 7.85 10.76 1.56
N ILE A 69 8.09 10.34 2.81
CA ILE A 69 7.01 10.01 3.75
C ILE A 69 6.16 11.26 4.04
N PRO A 70 6.75 12.43 4.41
CA PRO A 70 5.98 13.66 4.55
C PRO A 70 5.19 14.03 3.31
N LEU A 71 5.73 13.82 2.10
CA LEU A 71 5.00 14.10 0.86
C LEU A 71 3.79 13.18 0.69
N ALA A 72 3.96 11.87 0.90
CA ALA A 72 2.85 10.92 0.84
C ALA A 72 1.79 11.22 1.91
N CYS A 73 2.22 11.61 3.11
CA CYS A 73 1.33 12.07 4.17
C CYS A 73 0.60 13.34 3.77
N ALA A 74 1.27 14.34 3.20
CA ALA A 74 0.65 15.58 2.74
C ALA A 74 -0.41 15.36 1.65
N VAL A 75 -0.26 14.31 0.83
CA VAL A 75 -1.27 13.94 -0.17
C VAL A 75 -2.43 13.17 0.47
N GLY A 76 -2.14 12.22 1.36
CA GLY A 76 -3.13 11.30 1.89
C GLY A 76 -3.87 11.80 3.13
N PHE A 77 -3.15 12.32 4.13
CA PHE A 77 -3.71 12.67 5.44
C PHE A 77 -4.73 13.81 5.44
N PRO A 78 -4.70 14.83 4.56
CA PRO A 78 -5.68 15.93 4.65
C PRO A 78 -7.14 15.44 4.64
N TRP A 79 -7.45 14.43 3.83
CA TRP A 79 -8.78 13.84 3.79
C TRP A 79 -9.13 13.08 5.07
N TYR A 80 -8.19 12.33 5.65
CA TYR A 80 -8.39 11.61 6.92
C TYR A 80 -8.60 12.59 8.08
N ILE A 81 -7.83 13.66 8.12
CA ILE A 81 -7.94 14.71 9.14
C ILE A 81 -9.30 15.39 9.03
N TYR A 82 -9.75 15.70 7.81
CA TYR A 82 -11.07 16.27 7.57
C TYR A 82 -12.20 15.33 8.01
N MET A 83 -12.14 14.05 7.64
CA MET A 83 -13.17 13.09 8.05
C MET A 83 -13.17 12.86 9.57
N ALA A 84 -12.00 12.81 10.19
CA ALA A 84 -11.87 12.71 11.63
C ALA A 84 -12.38 13.96 12.37
N SER A 85 -12.22 15.16 11.80
CA SER A 85 -12.73 16.39 12.41
C SER A 85 -14.25 16.53 12.30
N VAL A 86 -14.84 16.07 11.19
CA VAL A 86 -16.29 16.12 10.96
C VAL A 86 -17.03 15.02 11.72
N HIS A 87 -16.49 13.80 11.73
CA HIS A 87 -17.19 12.62 12.27
C HIS A 87 -16.66 12.15 13.64
N GLY A 88 -15.51 12.65 14.09
CA GLY A 88 -14.95 12.35 15.41
C GLY A 88 -14.51 10.90 15.60
N ALA A 89 -14.50 10.46 16.86
CA ALA A 89 -14.09 9.11 17.27
C ALA A 89 -14.83 7.96 16.52
N PRO A 90 -16.14 8.06 16.21
CA PRO A 90 -16.84 7.03 15.45
C PRO A 90 -16.19 6.68 14.11
N PHE A 91 -15.64 7.66 13.39
CA PHE A 91 -14.96 7.42 12.11
C PHE A 91 -13.66 6.64 12.31
N ILE A 92 -12.88 6.98 13.34
CA ILE A 92 -11.62 6.29 13.62
C ILE A 92 -11.88 4.83 14.01
N ASP A 93 -12.83 4.58 14.91
CA ASP A 93 -13.10 3.23 15.41
C ASP A 93 -13.68 2.31 14.34
N THR A 94 -14.56 2.82 13.48
CA THR A 94 -15.19 2.01 12.44
C THR A 94 -14.32 1.90 11.18
N PHE A 95 -13.88 3.03 10.63
CA PHE A 95 -13.12 3.03 9.37
C PHE A 95 -11.71 2.49 9.57
N LEU A 96 -10.95 3.01 10.54
CA LEU A 96 -9.57 2.56 10.78
C LEU A 96 -9.50 1.31 11.66
N GLY A 97 -10.35 1.20 12.68
CA GLY A 97 -10.39 0.02 13.55
C GLY A 97 -11.05 -1.19 12.87
N TYR A 98 -12.37 -1.16 12.73
CA TYR A 98 -13.12 -2.33 12.28
C TYR A 98 -12.79 -2.75 10.84
N HIS A 99 -12.86 -1.82 9.88
CA HIS A 99 -12.68 -2.16 8.46
C HIS A 99 -11.24 -2.43 8.04
N ASN A 100 -10.24 -1.90 8.75
CA ASN A 100 -8.82 -2.04 8.40
C ASN A 100 -8.02 -2.94 9.36
N ILE A 101 -8.42 -3.13 10.62
CA ILE A 101 -7.68 -3.98 11.57
C ILE A 101 -8.47 -5.24 11.85
N THR A 102 -9.71 -5.13 12.32
CA THR A 102 -10.53 -6.29 12.70
C THR A 102 -10.76 -7.21 11.50
N ARG A 103 -11.04 -6.64 10.32
CA ARG A 103 -11.23 -7.42 9.09
C ARG A 103 -9.96 -8.12 8.58
N PHE A 104 -8.77 -7.65 8.97
CA PHE A 104 -7.51 -8.31 8.63
C PHE A 104 -7.18 -9.46 9.59
N LEU A 105 -7.53 -9.32 10.87
CA LEU A 105 -7.23 -10.30 11.92
C LEU A 105 -8.29 -11.38 12.06
N SER A 106 -9.54 -11.08 11.70
CA SER A 106 -10.69 -11.97 11.86
C SER A 106 -11.47 -12.05 10.55
N PRO A 107 -11.42 -13.20 9.85
CA PRO A 107 -12.23 -13.42 8.66
C PRO A 107 -13.72 -13.33 9.03
N GLU A 108 -14.46 -12.49 8.29
CA GLU A 108 -15.91 -12.33 8.48
C GLU A 108 -16.69 -13.62 8.16
N HIS A 109 -16.12 -14.47 7.29
CA HIS A 109 -16.70 -15.74 6.88
C HIS A 109 -15.75 -16.88 7.26
N ALA A 110 -16.05 -17.56 8.37
CA ALA A 110 -15.30 -18.74 8.79
C ALA A 110 -15.32 -19.80 7.68
N GLY A 111 -14.14 -20.25 7.23
CA GLY A 111 -13.99 -21.27 6.18
C GLY A 111 -13.86 -20.75 4.74
N GLN A 112 -13.86 -19.43 4.51
CA GLN A 112 -13.55 -18.82 3.20
C GLN A 112 -12.16 -18.14 3.15
N ASP A 113 -11.30 -18.45 4.11
CA ASP A 113 -9.96 -17.90 4.31
C ASP A 113 -8.83 -18.79 3.74
N HIS A 114 -9.20 -19.79 2.93
CA HIS A 114 -8.24 -20.73 2.37
C HIS A 114 -7.28 -20.05 1.38
N VAL A 115 -5.98 -20.11 1.67
CA VAL A 115 -4.91 -19.54 0.81
C VAL A 115 -4.97 -20.09 -0.62
N TRP A 116 -5.43 -21.33 -0.80
CA TRP A 116 -5.57 -21.94 -2.12
C TRP A 116 -6.58 -21.23 -3.03
N LEU A 117 -7.54 -20.46 -2.50
CA LEU A 117 -8.49 -19.67 -3.29
C LEU A 117 -7.79 -18.63 -4.18
N TYR A 118 -6.62 -18.14 -3.77
CA TYR A 118 -5.88 -17.13 -4.54
C TYR A 118 -5.16 -17.73 -5.76
N ILE A 119 -4.86 -19.03 -5.77
CA ILE A 119 -4.14 -19.69 -6.87
C ILE A 119 -4.95 -19.65 -8.18
N PRO A 120 -6.22 -20.12 -8.25
CA PRO A 120 -6.99 -20.06 -9.48
C PRO A 120 -7.31 -18.63 -9.91
N VAL A 121 -7.55 -17.73 -8.95
CA VAL A 121 -7.78 -16.30 -9.23
C VAL A 121 -6.55 -15.66 -9.87
N LEU A 122 -5.34 -15.98 -9.41
CA LEU A 122 -4.10 -15.50 -10.01
C LEU A 122 -3.89 -16.09 -11.40
N LEU A 123 -4.09 -17.40 -11.59
CA LEU A 123 -3.91 -18.05 -12.90
C LEU A 123 -4.87 -17.49 -13.96
N ILE A 124 -6.15 -17.29 -13.60
CA ILE A 124 -7.14 -16.70 -14.51
C ILE A 124 -6.86 -15.21 -14.71
N GLY A 125 -6.51 -14.48 -13.65
CA GLY A 125 -6.23 -13.04 -13.71
C GLY A 125 -4.98 -12.70 -14.53
N PHE A 126 -4.03 -13.62 -14.66
CA PHE A 126 -2.84 -13.49 -15.50
C PHE A 126 -3.05 -14.00 -16.93
N PHE A 127 -4.16 -14.68 -17.27
CA PHE A 127 -4.43 -15.10 -18.64
C PHE A 127 -4.55 -13.88 -19.57
N PRO A 128 -3.90 -13.84 -20.75
CA PRO A 128 -3.22 -14.95 -21.44
C PRO A 128 -1.74 -15.15 -21.10
N TRP A 129 -1.14 -14.29 -20.27
CA TRP A 129 0.27 -14.33 -19.87
C TRP A 129 0.65 -15.50 -18.96
N SER A 130 -0.31 -16.37 -18.61
CA SER A 130 -0.09 -17.57 -17.79
C SER A 130 0.35 -18.80 -18.59
N GLY A 131 0.24 -18.77 -19.93
CA GLY A 131 0.45 -19.93 -20.81
C GLY A 131 1.58 -19.78 -21.83
N THR A 132 2.46 -18.79 -21.69
CA THR A 132 3.71 -18.65 -22.45
C THR A 132 4.88 -19.20 -21.64
#